data_AF-A0A961IV70-F1
#
_entry.id   AF-A0A961IV70-F1
#
_cell.length_a   1.000
_cell.length_b   1.000
_cell.length_c   1.000
_cell.angle_alpha   90.00
_cell.angle_beta   90.00
_cell.angle_gamma   90.00
#
_symmetry.space_group_name_H-M   'P 1'
#
loop_
_entity.id
_entity.type
_entity.pdbx_description
1 polymer ?
#
loop_
_entity_poly.entity_id
_entity_poly.type
_entity_poly.pdbx_seq_one_letter_code
_entity_poly.pdbx_strand_id
1 'polypeptide(L)' 'VWELVAENKGHMDRVRMLSLSFASEGAYQDHLRIFEALKARDPELAVATMRDHLSRIATMIDRIRDENRDWFVDA' A
#
# COMPACT_ATOMS: atom_id res chain seq x y z
N VAL A 1 4.11 -8.38 17.22
CA VAL A 1 3.96 -8.16 15.75
C VAL A 1 2.49 -8.09 15.35
N TRP A 2 1.63 -9.04 15.75
CA TRP A 2 0.20 -9.02 15.41
C TRP A 2 -0.56 -7.79 15.97
N GLU A 3 -0.31 -7.43 17.22
CA GLU A 3 -0.94 -6.25 17.84
C GLU A 3 -0.58 -4.95 17.09
N LEU A 4 0.69 -4.74 16.78
CA LEU A 4 1.15 -3.59 15.97
C LEU A 4 0.46 -3.53 14.60
N VAL A 5 0.30 -4.69 13.94
CA VAL A 5 -0.42 -4.76 12.66
C VAL A 5 -1.90 -4.41 12.83
N ALA A 6 -2.54 -4.88 13.89
CA ALA A 6 -3.94 -4.58 14.19
C ALA A 6 -4.16 -3.09 14.51
N GLU A 7 -3.27 -2.47 15.29
CA GLU A 7 -3.29 -1.04 15.61
C GLU A 7 -3.17 -0.18 14.35
N ASN A 8 -2.28 -0.55 13.43
CA ASN A 8 -2.06 0.20 12.21
C ASN A 8 -3.08 -0.11 11.11
N LYS A 9 -3.80 -1.23 11.19
CA LYS A 9 -4.75 -1.67 10.16
C LYS A 9 -5.79 -0.61 9.81
N GLY A 10 -6.33 0.10 10.81
CA GLY A 10 -7.33 1.14 10.58
C GLY A 10 -6.81 2.30 9.71
N HIS A 11 -5.55 2.70 9.90
CA HIS A 11 -4.92 3.72 9.08
C HIS A 11 -4.68 3.22 7.65
N MET A 12 -4.21 1.98 7.51
CA MET A 12 -3.98 1.36 6.19
C MET A 12 -5.27 1.21 5.38
N ASP A 13 -6.36 0.78 6.02
CA ASP A 13 -7.66 0.60 5.37
C ASP A 13 -8.22 1.95 4.87
N ARG A 14 -8.02 3.04 5.63
CA ARG A 14 -8.40 4.40 5.20
C ARG A 14 -7.63 4.87 3.98
N VAL A 15 -6.30 4.72 3.98
CA VAL A 15 -5.45 5.06 2.82
C VAL A 15 -5.88 4.24 1.61
N ARG A 16 -6.12 2.93 1.79
CA ARG A 16 -6.59 2.05 0.71
C ARG A 16 -7.88 2.58 0.11
N MET A 17 -8.89 2.88 0.92
CA MET A 17 -10.19 3.40 0.46
C MET A 17 -10.05 4.71 -0.31
N LEU A 18 -9.30 5.68 0.22
CA LEU A 18 -9.12 6.99 -0.41
C LEU A 18 -8.30 6.91 -1.70
N SER A 19 -7.40 5.93 -1.81
CA SER A 19 -6.55 5.76 -2.99
C SER A 19 -7.20 5.00 -4.15
N LEU A 20 -8.36 4.35 -3.95
CA LEU A 20 -8.97 3.44 -4.94
C LEU A 20 -9.17 4.08 -6.32
N SER A 21 -9.56 5.35 -6.37
CA SER A 21 -9.85 6.06 -7.62
C SER A 21 -8.60 6.31 -8.48
N PHE A 22 -7.40 6.34 -7.89
CA PHE A 22 -6.16 6.70 -8.58
C PHE A 22 -5.03 5.68 -8.49
N ALA A 23 -5.12 4.69 -7.59
CA ALA A 23 -4.09 3.69 -7.35
C ALA A 23 -4.51 2.25 -7.69
N SER A 24 -5.79 2.02 -8.01
CA SER A 24 -6.35 0.67 -8.20
C SER A 24 -5.64 -0.12 -9.31
N GLU A 25 -5.38 0.48 -10.46
CA GLU A 25 -4.69 -0.19 -11.57
C GLU A 25 -3.26 -0.58 -11.18
N GLY A 26 -2.50 0.34 -10.59
CA GLY A 26 -1.13 0.06 -10.13
C GLY A 26 -1.11 -1.06 -9.09
N ALA A 27 -2.01 -1.02 -8.11
CA ALA A 27 -2.14 -2.08 -7.11
C ALA A 27 -2.53 -3.42 -7.75
N TYR A 28 -3.42 -3.44 -8.73
CA TYR A 28 -3.79 -4.66 -9.44
C TYR A 28 -2.59 -5.31 -10.13
N GLN A 29 -1.80 -4.51 -10.87
CA GLN A 29 -0.60 -5.00 -11.53
C GLN A 29 0.45 -5.51 -10.54
N ASP A 30 0.64 -4.85 -9.40
CA ASP A 30 1.53 -5.31 -8.34
C ASP A 30 1.09 -6.68 -7.80
N HIS A 31 -0.21 -6.85 -7.55
CA HIS A 31 -0.77 -8.11 -7.07
C HIS A 31 -0.59 -9.25 -8.08
N LEU A 32 -0.72 -9.00 -9.38
CA LEU A 32 -0.41 -9.98 -10.42
C LEU A 32 1.07 -10.39 -10.38
N ARG A 33 1.99 -9.44 -10.26
CA ARG A 33 3.43 -9.71 -10.17
C ARG A 33 3.78 -10.54 -8.93
N ILE A 34 3.19 -10.22 -7.78
CA ILE A 34 3.34 -11.01 -6.55
C ILE A 34 2.84 -12.43 -6.78
N PHE A 35 1.67 -12.59 -7.38
CA PHE A 35 1.08 -13.90 -7.65
C PHE A 35 1.95 -14.75 -8.58
N GLU A 36 2.51 -14.17 -9.63
CA GLU A 36 3.42 -14.90 -10.52
C GLU A 36 4.72 -15.31 -9.83
N ALA A 37 5.30 -14.45 -8.98
CA ALA A 37 6.47 -14.81 -8.16
C ALA A 37 6.19 -15.99 -7.22
N LEU A 38 5.00 -15.99 -6.60
CA LEU A 38 4.55 -17.10 -5.75
C LEU A 38 4.35 -18.39 -6.55
N LYS A 39 3.74 -18.32 -7.74
CA LYS A 39 3.59 -19.48 -8.64
C LYS A 39 4.93 -20.05 -9.08
N ALA A 40 5.90 -19.19 -9.35
CA ALA A 40 7.27 -19.58 -9.68
C ALA A 40 8.05 -20.15 -8.47
N ARG A 41 7.48 -20.05 -7.26
CA ARG A 41 8.15 -20.37 -5.99
C ARG A 41 9.47 -19.62 -5.81
N ASP A 42 9.49 -18.36 -6.25
CA ASP A 42 10.62 -17.45 -6.10
C ASP A 42 10.40 -16.54 -4.89
N PRO A 43 10.95 -16.89 -3.71
CA PRO A 43 10.73 -16.10 -2.49
C PRO A 43 11.42 -14.73 -2.55
N GLU A 44 12.54 -14.60 -3.28
CA GLU A 44 13.27 -13.34 -3.37
C GLU A 44 12.47 -12.32 -4.19
N LEU A 45 11.95 -12.76 -5.34
CA LEU A 45 11.10 -11.94 -6.19
C LEU A 45 9.77 -11.58 -5.50
N ALA A 46 9.15 -12.53 -4.78
CA ALA A 46 7.92 -12.27 -4.05
C ALA A 46 8.12 -11.19 -2.99
N VAL A 47 9.20 -11.28 -2.20
CA VAL A 47 9.53 -10.28 -1.17
C VAL A 47 9.87 -8.93 -1.80
N ALA A 48 10.66 -8.90 -2.86
CA ALA A 48 11.01 -7.67 -3.55
C ALA A 48 9.76 -6.95 -4.10
N THR A 49 8.85 -7.70 -4.73
CA THR A 49 7.61 -7.15 -5.29
C THR A 49 6.66 -6.66 -4.21
N MET A 50 6.55 -7.38 -3.08
CA MET A 50 5.77 -6.91 -1.92
C MET A 50 6.33 -5.62 -1.33
N ARG A 51 7.67 -5.48 -1.26
CA ARG A 51 8.29 -4.25 -0.77
C ARG A 51 8.01 -3.06 -1.69
N ASP A 52 8.12 -3.24 -3.01
CA ASP A 52 7.74 -2.21 -4.00
C ASP A 52 6.28 -1.81 -3.80
N HIS A 53 5.37 -2.79 -3.77
CA HIS A 53 3.93 -2.55 -3.57
C HIS A 53 3.63 -1.72 -2.30
N LEU A 54 4.19 -2.13 -1.16
CA LEU A 54 3.93 -1.45 0.12
C LEU A 54 4.57 -0.07 0.21
N SER A 55 5.71 0.16 -0.47
CA SER A 55 6.42 1.45 -0.44
C SER A 55 5.56 2.60 -1.00
N ARG A 56 4.66 2.30 -1.95
CA ARG A 56 3.80 3.29 -2.62
C ARG A 56 2.78 3.93 -1.68
N ILE A 57 2.50 3.29 -0.55
CA ILE A 57 1.57 3.83 0.46
C ILE A 57 2.06 5.19 0.99
N ALA A 58 3.38 5.38 1.12
CA ALA A 58 3.95 6.67 1.54
C ALA A 58 3.57 7.79 0.54
N THR A 59 3.76 7.54 -0.76
CA THR A 59 3.37 8.47 -1.83
C THR A 59 1.86 8.73 -1.85
N MET A 60 1.04 7.70 -1.58
CA MET A 60 -0.41 7.86 -1.50
C MET A 60 -0.81 8.76 -0.32
N ILE A 61 -0.16 8.62 0.84
CA ILE A 61 -0.41 9.46 2.01
C ILE A 61 -0.06 10.92 1.69
N ASP A 62 1.09 11.17 1.08
CA ASP A 62 1.49 12.54 0.70
C ASP A 62 0.46 13.18 -0.24
N ARG A 63 0.01 12.44 -1.26
CA ARG A 63 -1.02 12.93 -2.19
C ARG A 63 -2.35 13.20 -1.49
N ILE A 64 -2.82 12.27 -0.64
CA ILE A 64 -4.08 12.43 0.11
C ILE A 64 -4.01 13.66 1.02
N ARG A 65 -2.86 13.90 1.67
CA ARG A 65 -2.61 15.09 2.48
C ARG A 65 -2.67 16.36 1.63
N ASP A 66 -2.03 16.36 0.47
CA ASP A 66 -2.01 17.54 -0.40
C ASP A 66 -3.41 17.90 -0.92
N GLU A 67 -4.24 16.90 -1.23
CA GLU A 67 -5.62 17.08 -1.69
C GLU A 67 -6.60 17.41 -0.53
N ASN A 68 -6.27 17.07 0.72
CA ASN A 68 -7.17 17.20 1.88
C ASN A 68 -6.45 17.70 3.14
N ARG A 69 -5.74 18.83 3.03
CA ARG A 69 -4.86 19.34 4.10
C ARG A 69 -5.54 19.45 5.46
N ASP A 70 -6.80 19.88 5.49
CA ASP A 70 -7.58 20.07 6.72
C ASP A 70 -7.88 18.76 7.49
N TRP A 71 -7.63 17.58 6.89
CA TRP A 71 -7.79 16.28 7.55
C TRP A 71 -6.55 15.86 8.35
N PHE A 72 -5.43 16.56 8.19
CA PHE A 72 -4.15 16.26 8.81
C PHE A 72 -3.79 17.34 9.83
N VAL A 73 -3.14 16.94 10.91
CA VAL A 73 -2.49 17.90 11.82
C VAL A 73 -1.11 18.22 11.28
N ASP A 74 -0.68 19.48 11.41
CA ASP A 74 0.71 19.87 11.15
C ASP A 74 1.65 19.08 12.08
N ALA A 75 2.82 18.74 11.57
CA ALA A 75 3.85 17.97 12.28
C ALA A 75 4.66 18.83 13.26
#